data_AF-A0A353XVG5-F1
#
_entry.id   AF-A0A353XVG5-F1
#
_cell.length_a   1.000
_cell.length_b   1.000
_cell.length_c   1.000
_cell.angle_alpha   90.00
_cell.angle_beta   90.00
_cell.angle_gamma   90.00
#
_symmetry.space_group_name_H-M   'P 1'
#
loop_
_entity.id
_entity.type
_entity.pdbx_description
1 polymer ?
#
loop_
_entity_poly.entity_id
_entity_poly.type
_entity_poly.pdbx_seq_one_letter_code
_entity_poly.pdbx_strand_id
1 'polypeptide(L)' 'MPSHHPDPNLNQRNVLGTFLASCCFDPITGYYRNGFCHTGPQDVGQHTVCAKMTSEFLNF' A
#
# COMPACT_ATOMS: atom_id res chain seq x y z
N MET A 1 0.72 -9.23 14.38
CA MET A 1 1.31 -8.04 13.74
C MET A 1 0.96 -8.10 12.27
N PRO A 2 0.30 -7.09 11.67
CA PRO A 2 -0.09 -7.18 10.28
C PRO A 2 1.16 -7.35 9.42
N SER A 3 1.13 -8.44 8.67
CA SER A 3 2.15 -9.02 7.79
C SER A 3 2.98 -7.98 7.01
N HIS A 4 4.17 -7.66 7.54
CA HIS A 4 5.32 -7.29 6.72
C HIS A 4 6.01 -8.59 6.26
N HIS A 5 5.26 -9.51 5.65
CA HIS A 5 5.89 -10.74 5.17
C HIS A 5 6.54 -10.42 3.80
N PRO A 6 7.85 -10.64 3.63
CA PRO A 6 8.53 -10.40 2.36
C PRO A 6 8.10 -11.40 1.28
N ASP A 7 7.40 -12.47 1.66
CA ASP A 7 6.79 -13.42 0.74
C ASP A 7 5.47 -12.83 0.19
N PRO A 8 5.40 -12.49 -1.11
CA PRO A 8 4.18 -11.98 -1.72
C PRO A 8 3.01 -12.99 -1.62
N ASN A 9 3.26 -14.29 -1.48
CA ASN A 9 2.20 -15.31 -1.35
C ASN A 9 1.57 -15.39 0.05
N LEU A 10 2.06 -14.61 1.01
CA LEU A 10 1.49 -14.47 2.35
C LEU A 10 1.00 -13.04 2.61
N ASN A 11 0.90 -12.24 1.54
CA ASN A 11 0.55 -10.84 1.62
C ASN A 11 -0.97 -10.61 1.67
N GLN A 12 -1.39 -9.38 2.02
CA GLN A 12 -2.80 -8.97 1.92
C GLN A 12 -3.30 -9.12 0.47
N ARG A 13 -4.63 -9.17 0.27
CA ARG A 13 -5.21 -9.27 -1.08
C ARG A 13 -5.46 -7.89 -1.68
N ASN A 14 -5.24 -7.76 -2.99
CA ASN A 14 -5.67 -6.60 -3.77
C ASN A 14 -7.15 -6.72 -4.19
N VAL A 15 -7.66 -5.72 -4.91
CA VAL A 15 -9.06 -5.66 -5.37
C VAL A 15 -9.46 -6.78 -6.34
N LEU A 16 -8.50 -7.49 -6.92
CA LEU A 16 -8.73 -8.65 -7.80
C LEU A 16 -8.74 -9.97 -7.02
N GLY A 17 -8.60 -9.93 -5.69
CA GLY A 17 -8.53 -11.11 -4.83
C GLY A 17 -7.19 -11.86 -4.91
N THR A 18 -6.20 -11.35 -5.64
CA THR A 18 -4.84 -11.90 -5.70
C THR A 18 -3.93 -11.21 -4.68
N PHE A 19 -2.71 -11.68 -4.51
CA PHE A 19 -1.76 -11.07 -3.58
C PHE A 19 -1.41 -9.63 -3.94
N LEU A 20 -1.28 -8.77 -2.91
CA LEU A 20 -0.96 -7.36 -3.06
C LEU A 20 0.49 -7.21 -3.52
N ALA A 21 0.66 -6.54 -4.66
CA ALA A 21 1.95 -6.12 -5.16
C ALA A 21 2.44 -4.87 -4.41
N SER A 22 3.75 -4.63 -4.44
CA SER A 22 4.32 -3.39 -3.93
C SER A 22 3.82 -2.20 -4.74
N CYS A 23 3.51 -1.10 -4.05
CA CYS A 23 3.15 0.16 -4.69
C CYS A 23 4.40 0.94 -5.13
N CYS A 24 5.34 1.21 -4.22
CA CYS A 24 6.59 1.91 -4.55
C CYS A 24 7.64 1.78 -3.42
N PHE A 25 8.92 1.61 -3.79
CA PHE A 25 10.05 1.57 -2.85
C PHE A 25 11.01 2.76 -2.99
N ASP A 26 10.91 3.53 -4.08
CA ASP A 26 11.73 4.71 -4.31
C ASP A 26 10.89 5.83 -4.96
N PRO A 27 10.31 6.74 -4.16
CA PRO A 27 10.37 6.80 -2.70
C PRO A 27 9.54 5.69 -2.02
N ILE A 28 9.91 5.28 -0.80
CA ILE A 28 9.18 4.24 -0.07
C ILE A 28 7.79 4.72 0.38
N THR A 29 6.74 3.99 0.00
CA THR A 29 5.33 4.35 0.30
C THR A 29 4.70 3.49 1.40
N GLY A 30 3.40 3.67 1.62
CA GLY A 30 2.58 2.91 2.57
C GLY A 30 2.55 3.54 3.97
N TYR A 31 1.43 3.40 4.69
CA TYR A 31 1.29 3.92 6.06
C TYR A 31 2.41 3.40 6.96
N TYR A 32 2.67 2.08 6.92
CA TYR A 32 3.74 1.42 7.68
C TYR A 32 5.14 1.53 7.02
N ARG A 33 5.31 2.34 5.97
CA ARG A 33 6.59 2.59 5.26
C ARG A 33 7.31 1.31 4.83
N ASN A 34 6.56 0.40 4.21
CA ASN A 34 7.07 -0.89 3.73
C ASN A 34 6.91 -1.08 2.21
N GLY A 35 6.50 -0.03 1.49
CA GLY A 35 6.26 -0.05 0.05
C GLY A 35 4.93 -0.67 -0.38
N PHE A 36 4.07 -1.10 0.54
CA PHE A 36 2.74 -1.65 0.25
C PHE A 36 1.62 -0.75 0.81
N CYS A 37 0.46 -0.79 0.17
CA CYS A 37 -0.76 -0.11 0.66
C CYS A 37 -1.45 -0.92 1.78
N HIS A 38 -0.68 -1.42 2.74
CA HIS A 38 -1.22 -2.10 3.91
C HIS A 38 -1.88 -1.10 4.84
N THR A 39 -2.99 -1.55 5.44
CA THR A 39 -3.72 -0.80 6.44
C THR A 39 -3.99 -1.68 7.68
N GLY A 40 -4.50 -1.06 8.73
CA GLY A 40 -4.87 -1.69 9.99
C GLY A 40 -5.54 -0.68 10.93
N PRO A 41 -5.89 -1.08 12.16
CA PRO A 41 -6.68 -0.23 13.07
C PRO A 41 -6.06 1.13 13.40
N GLN A 42 -4.74 1.28 13.27
CA GLN A 42 -4.05 2.54 13.51
C GLN A 42 -4.06 3.48 12.30
N ASP A 43 -4.28 2.96 11.09
CA ASP A 43 -4.33 3.72 9.86
C ASP A 43 -5.75 4.25 9.59
N VAL A 44 -6.15 5.24 10.39
CA VAL A 44 -7.47 5.89 10.28
C VAL A 44 -7.68 6.53 8.90
N GLY A 45 -6.59 6.94 8.23
CA GLY A 45 -6.61 7.51 6.88
C GLY A 45 -6.76 6.50 5.74
N GLN A 46 -6.72 5.19 6.04
CA GLN A 46 -6.94 4.10 5.09
C GLN A 46 -6.10 4.21 3.81
N HIS A 47 -4.77 4.20 3.95
CA HIS A 47 -3.79 4.27 2.85
C HIS A 47 -3.75 2.98 2.02
N THR A 48 -4.88 2.61 1.41
CA THR A 48 -5.15 1.33 0.73
C THR A 48 -5.13 1.44 -0.80
N VAL A 49 -5.13 2.66 -1.34
CA VAL A 49 -5.13 2.92 -2.79
C VAL A 49 -3.71 3.20 -3.26
N CYS A 50 -3.18 2.34 -4.15
CA CYS A 50 -1.96 2.65 -4.90
C CYS A 50 -2.33 3.46 -6.15
N ALA A 51 -1.78 4.67 -6.27
CA ALA A 51 -2.07 5.56 -7.38
C ALA A 51 -0.78 6.18 -7.94
N LYS A 52 -0.79 6.47 -9.24
CA LYS A 52 0.22 7.31 -9.87
C LYS A 52 -0.21 8.76 -9.72
N MET A 53 0.63 9.57 -9.11
CA MET A 53 0.33 10.98 -8.89
C MET A 53 0.44 11.75 -10.21
N THR A 54 -0.48 12.69 -10.40
CA THR A 54 -0.40 13.69 -11.48
C THR A 54 -0.38 15.09 -10.86
N SER A 55 0.10 16.07 -11.61
CA SER A 55 0.15 17.46 -11.13
C SER A 55 -1.24 18.01 -10.82
N GLU A 56 -2.27 17.61 -11.57
CA GLU A 56 -3.65 18.04 -11.34
C GLU A 56 -4.17 17.51 -10.00
N PHE A 57 -3.93 16.23 -9.69
CA PHE A 57 -4.36 15.64 -8.42
C PHE A 57 -3.66 16.27 -7.22
N LEU A 58 -2.38 16.63 -7.36
CA LEU A 58 -1.61 17.26 -6.28
C LEU A 58 -1.99 18.74 -6.01
N ASN A 59 -2.62 19.41 -6.98
CA ASN A 59 -2.99 20.83 -6.88
C ASN A 59 -4.49 21.05 -6.58
N PHE A 60 -5.26 19.98 -6.41
CA PHE A 60 -6.66 20.04 -5.96
C PHE A 60 -6.73 20.27 -4.44
#